data_AF-A0A847NKT9-F1
#
_entry.id   AF-A0A847NKT9-F1
#
_cell.length_a   1.000
_cell.length_b   1.000
_cell.length_c   1.000
_cell.angle_alpha   90.00
_cell.angle_beta   90.00
_cell.angle_gamma   90.00
#
_symmetry.space_group_name_H-M   'P 1'
#
loop_
_entity.id
_entity.type
_entity.pdbx_description
1 polymer ?
#
loop_
_entity_poly.entity_id
_entity_poly.type
_entity_poly.pdbx_seq_one_letter_code
_entity_poly.pdbx_strand_id
1 'polypeptide(L)'
;MLNDQKYQELVESYVEKLQRNEPIRISRDLEDKINHEMALNEAKIHIGDVKPVKENRQPIIDYVISLTHLYGIVHKEKVLEIYNSQNEDKVDGQAISNIMKEALKELKDNFVEIHRDYFVAESIMEFHDFDEQLNQSKGKHYYIPEKKELLKYKDELYFEVTKQYNALKDYIAENL
;
A
#
# COMPACT_ATOMS: atom_id res chain seq x y z
N MET A 1 26.03 -14.99 -0.88
CA MET A 1 25.42 -13.93 -1.72
C MET A 1 26.45 -13.52 -2.78
N LEU A 2 26.05 -13.44 -4.05
CA LEU A 2 26.95 -12.94 -5.11
C LEU A 2 27.31 -11.47 -4.84
N ASN A 3 28.48 -11.04 -5.33
CA ASN A 3 28.77 -9.62 -5.39
C ASN A 3 28.06 -8.98 -6.59
N ASP A 4 27.89 -7.66 -6.54
CA ASP A 4 27.10 -6.91 -7.54
C ASP A 4 27.56 -7.18 -8.98
N GLN A 5 28.88 -7.23 -9.20
CA GLN A 5 29.43 -7.51 -10.54
C GLN A 5 29.02 -8.89 -11.05
N LYS A 6 29.21 -9.95 -10.25
CA LYS A 6 28.85 -11.32 -10.66
C LYS A 6 27.34 -11.51 -10.82
N TYR A 7 26.54 -10.78 -10.05
CA TYR A 7 25.09 -10.78 -10.20
C TYR A 7 24.66 -10.15 -11.52
N GLN A 8 25.25 -9.01 -11.91
CA GLN A 8 24.96 -8.37 -13.20
C GLN A 8 25.40 -9.22 -14.39
N GLU A 9 26.58 -9.85 -14.33
CA GLU A 9 27.03 -10.81 -15.34
C GLU A 9 26.05 -12.00 -15.50
N LEU A 10 25.44 -12.44 -14.40
CA LEU A 10 24.43 -13.51 -14.41
C LEU A 10 23.11 -13.06 -15.05
N VAL A 11 22.65 -11.83 -14.78
CA VAL A 11 21.46 -11.22 -15.41
C VAL A 11 21.66 -11.11 -16.92
N GLU A 12 22.78 -10.56 -17.37
CA GLU A 12 23.11 -10.42 -18.80
C GLU A 12 23.13 -11.79 -19.50
N SER A 13 23.75 -12.80 -18.88
CA SER A 13 23.76 -14.17 -19.41
C SER A 13 22.36 -14.74 -19.61
N TYR A 14 21.41 -14.43 -18.73
CA TYR A 14 20.02 -14.88 -18.86
C TYR A 14 19.23 -14.09 -19.90
N VAL A 15 19.48 -12.80 -20.05
CA VAL A 15 18.89 -11.99 -21.13
C VAL A 15 19.24 -12.61 -22.49
N GLU A 16 20.51 -12.92 -22.72
CA GLU A 16 20.97 -13.54 -23.98
C GLU A 16 20.32 -14.90 -24.22
N LYS A 17 20.23 -15.75 -23.18
CA LYS A 17 19.62 -17.08 -23.30
C LYS A 17 18.13 -17.01 -23.62
N LEU A 18 17.40 -16.10 -22.98
CA LEU A 18 15.97 -15.92 -23.24
C LEU A 18 15.72 -15.42 -24.67
N GLN A 19 16.50 -14.45 -25.16
CA GLN A 19 16.41 -13.97 -26.55
C GLN A 19 16.68 -15.08 -27.58
N ARG A 20 17.47 -16.10 -27.21
CA ARG A 20 17.80 -17.26 -28.05
C ARG A 20 16.89 -18.48 -27.82
N ASN A 21 15.89 -18.39 -26.94
CA ASN A 21 15.06 -19.52 -26.51
C ASN A 21 15.88 -20.71 -25.96
N GLU A 22 16.99 -20.44 -25.28
CA GLU A 22 17.84 -21.45 -24.66
C GLU A 22 17.34 -21.82 -23.26
N PRO A 23 17.44 -23.10 -22.86
CA PRO A 23 17.01 -23.53 -21.54
C PRO A 23 17.93 -23.01 -20.42
N ILE A 24 17.33 -22.39 -19.40
CA ILE A 24 18.03 -21.90 -18.20
C ILE A 24 17.96 -22.95 -17.08
N ARG A 25 19.12 -23.27 -16.49
CA ARG A 25 19.24 -24.20 -15.36
C ARG A 25 19.56 -23.42 -14.09
N ILE A 26 18.68 -23.51 -13.10
CA ILE A 26 18.86 -22.90 -11.78
C ILE A 26 19.64 -23.87 -10.87
N SER A 27 20.54 -23.33 -10.05
CA SER A 27 21.30 -24.12 -9.07
C SER A 27 20.39 -24.85 -8.09
N ARG A 28 20.84 -26.02 -7.61
CA ARG A 28 20.15 -26.78 -6.55
C ARG A 28 20.61 -26.39 -5.15
N ASP A 29 21.75 -25.70 -5.06
CA ASP A 29 22.21 -25.11 -3.81
C ASP A 29 21.29 -23.94 -3.43
N LEU A 30 20.89 -23.83 -2.16
CA LEU A 30 19.83 -22.92 -1.72
C LEU A 30 20.24 -21.45 -1.84
N GLU A 31 21.50 -21.12 -1.52
CA GLU A 31 21.99 -19.75 -1.54
C GLU A 31 22.25 -19.28 -2.99
N ASP A 32 22.78 -20.18 -3.83
CA ASP A 32 22.93 -19.90 -5.26
C ASP A 32 21.59 -19.85 -6.00
N LYS A 33 20.63 -20.69 -5.61
CA LYS A 33 19.29 -20.75 -6.21
C LYS A 33 18.59 -19.40 -6.12
N ILE A 34 18.64 -18.74 -4.96
CA ILE A 34 18.02 -17.42 -4.75
C ILE A 34 18.62 -16.38 -5.71
N ASN A 35 19.95 -16.33 -5.83
CA ASN A 35 20.61 -15.41 -6.75
C ASN A 35 20.21 -15.68 -8.22
N HIS A 36 20.08 -16.95 -8.60
CA HIS A 36 19.68 -17.35 -9.95
C HIS A 36 18.20 -17.04 -10.23
N GLU A 37 17.31 -17.19 -9.25
CA GLU A 37 15.88 -16.84 -9.39
C GLU A 37 15.69 -15.33 -9.53
N MET A 38 16.39 -14.53 -8.72
CA MET A 38 16.38 -13.07 -8.82
C MET A 38 16.90 -12.58 -10.17
N ALA A 39 18.07 -13.08 -10.60
CA ALA A 39 18.66 -12.70 -11.88
C ALA A 39 17.78 -13.10 -13.07
N LEU A 40 17.10 -14.25 -12.99
CA LEU A 40 16.17 -14.70 -14.03
C LEU A 40 14.93 -13.80 -14.13
N ASN A 41 14.39 -13.37 -12.99
CA ASN A 41 13.26 -12.44 -12.98
C ASN A 41 13.65 -11.09 -13.60
N GLU A 42 14.81 -10.57 -13.22
CA GLU A 42 15.34 -9.32 -13.78
C GLU A 42 15.62 -9.43 -15.29
N ALA A 43 16.20 -10.53 -15.76
CA ALA A 43 16.43 -10.76 -17.19
C ALA A 43 15.12 -10.80 -18.01
N LYS A 44 14.06 -11.42 -17.46
CA LYS A 44 12.72 -11.43 -18.08
C LYS A 44 12.10 -10.03 -18.16
N ILE A 45 12.44 -9.14 -17.23
CA ILE A 45 12.05 -7.73 -17.26
C ILE A 45 12.74 -6.99 -18.40
N HIS A 46 14.04 -7.20 -18.57
CA HIS A 46 14.84 -6.55 -19.61
C HIS A 46 14.33 -6.84 -21.03
N ILE A 47 13.90 -8.06 -21.30
CA ILE A 47 13.41 -8.49 -22.62
C ILE A 47 11.92 -8.21 -22.84
N GLY A 48 11.21 -7.72 -21.82
CA GLY A 48 9.77 -7.43 -21.90
C GLY A 48 8.86 -8.66 -21.88
N ASP A 49 9.40 -9.87 -21.72
CA ASP A 49 8.64 -11.13 -21.58
C ASP A 49 7.87 -11.17 -20.26
N VAL A 50 8.35 -10.44 -19.26
CA VAL A 50 7.66 -10.17 -18.01
C VAL A 50 7.68 -8.66 -17.82
N LYS A 51 6.50 -8.01 -17.74
CA LYS A 51 6.45 -6.63 -17.25
C LYS A 51 7.06 -6.62 -15.85
N PRO A 52 7.87 -5.61 -15.46
CA PRO A 52 8.39 -5.54 -14.09
C PRO A 52 7.22 -5.72 -13.14
N VAL A 53 7.27 -6.79 -12.34
CA VAL A 53 6.33 -6.98 -11.23
C VAL A 53 6.76 -5.99 -10.15
N LYS A 54 6.55 -4.70 -10.41
CA LYS A 54 5.84 -3.91 -9.43
C LYS A 54 4.40 -4.37 -9.59
N GLU A 55 3.93 -5.27 -8.74
CA GLU A 55 2.51 -5.21 -8.38
C GLU A 55 2.22 -3.72 -8.18
N ASN A 56 1.30 -3.15 -8.98
CA ASN A 56 1.00 -1.74 -8.87
C ASN A 56 0.40 -1.54 -7.48
N ARG A 57 1.27 -1.23 -6.51
CA ARG A 57 0.95 -1.12 -5.09
C ARG A 57 0.34 0.23 -4.75
N GLN A 58 0.39 1.16 -5.71
CA GLN A 58 -0.15 2.51 -5.59
C GLN A 58 -1.62 2.52 -5.15
N PRO A 59 -2.53 1.69 -5.72
CA PRO A 59 -3.91 1.67 -5.28
C PRO A 59 -4.05 1.26 -3.82
N ILE A 60 -3.21 0.35 -3.31
CA ILE A 60 -3.24 -0.04 -1.90
C ILE A 60 -2.79 1.13 -1.03
N ILE A 61 -1.71 1.82 -1.42
CA ILE A 61 -1.19 2.98 -0.72
C ILE A 61 -2.22 4.11 -0.70
N ASP A 62 -2.89 4.37 -1.82
CA ASP A 62 -3.96 5.38 -1.91
C ASP A 62 -5.10 5.06 -0.93
N TYR A 63 -5.50 3.79 -0.81
CA TYR A 63 -6.48 3.36 0.20
C TYR A 63 -5.98 3.56 1.63
N VAL A 64 -4.73 3.20 1.92
CA VAL A 64 -4.13 3.41 3.26
C VAL A 64 -4.19 4.88 3.63
N ILE A 65 -3.75 5.78 2.74
CA ILE A 65 -3.74 7.22 2.98
C ILE A 65 -5.17 7.73 3.17
N SER A 66 -6.07 7.45 2.22
CA SER A 66 -7.47 7.90 2.28
C SER A 66 -8.20 7.42 3.54
N LEU A 67 -8.02 6.15 3.94
CA LEU A 67 -8.64 5.60 5.14
C LEU A 67 -8.04 6.20 6.42
N THR A 68 -6.74 6.49 6.42
CA THR A 68 -6.09 7.14 7.57
C THR A 68 -6.54 8.59 7.71
N HIS A 69 -6.65 9.36 6.62
CA HIS A 69 -7.22 10.70 6.66
C HIS A 69 -8.69 10.72 7.09
N LEU A 70 -9.48 9.71 6.68
CA LEU A 70 -10.88 9.61 7.06
C LEU A 70 -11.10 9.23 8.53
N TYR A 71 -10.30 8.31 9.07
CA TYR A 71 -10.54 7.72 10.40
C TYR A 71 -9.53 8.10 11.48
N GLY A 72 -8.39 8.69 11.11
CA GLY A 72 -7.25 8.92 11.98
C GLY A 72 -6.45 7.64 12.30
N ILE A 73 -7.12 6.55 12.69
CA ILE A 73 -6.51 5.25 13.00
C ILE A 73 -7.21 4.13 12.22
N VAL A 74 -6.44 3.32 11.49
CA VAL A 74 -6.99 2.16 10.76
C VAL A 74 -6.09 0.92 10.89
N HIS A 75 -6.69 -0.20 11.27
CA HIS A 75 -5.99 -1.49 11.34
C HIS A 75 -5.74 -2.06 9.95
N LYS A 76 -4.59 -2.72 9.72
CA LYS A 76 -4.24 -3.30 8.41
C LYS A 76 -5.30 -4.25 7.83
N GLU A 77 -5.97 -5.03 8.68
CA GLU A 77 -7.03 -5.94 8.24
C GLU A 77 -8.28 -5.19 7.75
N LYS A 78 -8.55 -4.00 8.29
CA LYS A 78 -9.67 -3.18 7.82
C LYS A 78 -9.36 -2.55 6.46
N VAL A 79 -8.10 -2.17 6.22
CA VAL A 79 -7.64 -1.75 4.88
C VAL A 79 -7.83 -2.88 3.88
N LEU A 80 -7.38 -4.09 4.21
CA LEU A 80 -7.53 -5.29 3.37
C LEU A 80 -8.99 -5.56 3.03
N GLU A 81 -9.87 -5.56 4.04
CA GLU A 81 -11.31 -5.77 3.89
C GLU A 81 -11.94 -4.77 2.92
N ILE A 82 -11.72 -3.46 3.16
CA ILE A 82 -12.32 -2.40 2.35
C ILE A 82 -11.77 -2.46 0.92
N TYR A 83 -10.45 -2.59 0.76
CA TYR A 83 -9.82 -2.71 -0.55
C TYR A 83 -10.41 -3.87 -1.35
N ASN A 84 -10.45 -5.07 -0.78
CA ASN A 84 -10.95 -6.27 -1.47
C ASN A 84 -12.47 -6.24 -1.72
N SER A 85 -13.22 -5.43 -0.96
CA SER A 85 -14.67 -5.24 -1.19
C SER A 85 -14.96 -4.30 -2.36
N GLN A 86 -14.05 -3.36 -2.65
CA GLN A 86 -14.23 -2.30 -3.66
C GLN A 86 -13.45 -2.52 -4.96
N ASN A 87 -12.68 -3.61 -5.06
CA ASN A 87 -11.84 -3.93 -6.22
C ASN A 87 -12.07 -5.39 -6.65
N GLU A 88 -12.07 -5.61 -7.97
CA GLU A 88 -12.15 -6.96 -8.55
C GLU A 88 -10.85 -7.74 -8.30
N ASP A 89 -9.71 -7.07 -8.49
CA ASP A 89 -8.38 -7.58 -8.21
C ASP A 89 -8.12 -7.57 -6.69
N LYS A 90 -8.26 -8.73 -6.07
CA LYS A 90 -8.07 -8.91 -4.64
C LYS A 90 -6.60 -9.12 -4.31
N VAL A 91 -6.20 -8.65 -3.13
CA VAL A 91 -4.88 -8.88 -2.55
C VAL A 91 -5.02 -9.67 -1.25
N ASP A 92 -3.91 -10.21 -0.77
CA ASP A 92 -3.84 -10.87 0.54
C ASP A 92 -3.28 -9.91 1.61
N GLY A 93 -3.24 -10.39 2.86
CA GLY A 93 -2.65 -9.63 3.97
C GLY A 93 -1.14 -9.42 3.84
N GLN A 94 -0.44 -10.21 3.01
CA GLN A 94 0.98 -10.02 2.76
C GLN A 94 1.23 -8.75 1.94
N ALA A 95 0.37 -8.45 0.96
CA ALA A 95 0.44 -7.20 0.22
C ALA A 95 0.36 -5.97 1.15
N ILE A 96 -0.58 -5.95 2.10
CA ILE A 96 -0.68 -4.85 3.08
C ILE A 96 0.54 -4.83 4.02
N SER A 97 1.00 -6.01 4.45
CA SER A 97 2.20 -6.12 5.30
C SER A 97 3.46 -5.64 4.58
N ASN A 98 3.54 -5.78 3.26
CA ASN A 98 4.64 -5.25 2.45
C ASN A 98 4.56 -3.72 2.36
N ILE A 99 3.36 -3.13 2.20
CA ILE A 99 3.18 -1.67 2.29
C ILE A 99 3.72 -1.13 3.61
N MET A 100 3.40 -1.80 4.73
CA MET A 100 3.87 -1.37 6.05
C MET A 100 5.41 -1.37 6.20
N LYS A 101 6.13 -2.13 5.38
CA LYS A 101 7.60 -2.23 5.45
C LYS A 101 8.30 -1.41 4.39
N GLU A 102 7.69 -1.27 3.22
CA GLU A 102 8.36 -0.80 2.01
C GLU A 102 7.88 0.57 1.52
N ALA A 103 6.72 1.05 1.99
CA ALA A 103 6.14 2.33 1.58
C ALA A 103 6.34 3.45 2.61
N LEU A 104 7.24 3.26 3.60
CA LEU A 104 7.42 4.16 4.73
C LEU A 104 7.58 5.63 4.33
N LYS A 105 8.38 5.92 3.30
CA LYS A 105 8.58 7.29 2.82
C LYS A 105 7.29 7.89 2.25
N GLU A 106 6.56 7.13 1.44
CA GLU A 106 5.35 7.62 0.79
C GLU A 106 4.23 7.86 1.80
N LEU A 107 4.09 6.97 2.78
CA LEU A 107 3.15 7.14 3.89
C LEU A 107 3.50 8.38 4.72
N LYS A 108 4.78 8.55 5.08
CA LYS A 108 5.25 9.71 5.83
C LYS A 108 5.07 11.03 5.08
N ASP A 109 5.34 11.04 3.77
CA ASP A 109 5.11 12.23 2.91
C ASP A 109 3.62 12.62 2.84
N ASN A 110 2.71 11.76 3.32
CA ASN A 110 1.27 12.00 3.43
C ASN A 110 0.80 11.92 4.90
N PHE A 111 1.64 12.24 5.88
CA PHE A 111 1.28 12.32 7.31
C PHE A 111 0.68 11.04 7.89
N VAL A 112 1.09 9.87 7.36
CA VAL A 112 0.72 8.55 7.87
C VAL A 112 1.92 7.87 8.49
N GLU A 113 1.79 7.54 9.78
CA GLU A 113 2.73 6.72 10.53
C GLU A 113 2.21 5.29 10.73
N ILE A 114 3.13 4.39 11.07
CA ILE A 114 2.81 3.00 11.40
C ILE A 114 3.07 2.77 12.88
N HIS A 115 2.05 2.31 13.59
CA HIS A 115 2.16 1.91 14.99
C HIS A 115 1.52 0.53 15.19
N ARG A 116 2.34 -0.48 15.52
CA ARG A 116 1.92 -1.89 15.61
C ARG A 116 1.30 -2.34 14.26
N ASP A 117 0.08 -2.86 14.27
CA ASP A 117 -0.67 -3.28 13.08
C ASP A 117 -1.60 -2.17 12.52
N TYR A 118 -1.36 -0.91 12.88
CA TYR A 118 -2.18 0.23 12.51
C TYR A 118 -1.42 1.24 11.65
N PHE A 119 -2.15 1.84 10.72
CA PHE A 119 -1.82 3.11 10.10
C PHE A 119 -2.48 4.23 10.91
N VAL A 120 -1.73 5.27 11.22
CA VAL A 120 -2.11 6.30 12.18
C VAL A 120 -1.75 7.67 11.60
N ALA A 121 -2.67 8.63 11.66
CA ALA A 121 -2.38 10.01 11.31
C ALA A 121 -1.27 10.57 12.21
N GLU A 122 -0.29 11.27 11.62
CA GLU A 122 0.89 11.79 12.32
C GLU A 122 0.52 12.62 13.55
N SER A 123 -0.52 13.45 13.46
CA SER A 123 -1.00 14.26 14.59
C SER A 123 -1.37 13.43 15.83
N ILE A 124 -1.97 12.24 15.67
CA ILE A 124 -2.32 11.37 16.80
C ILE A 124 -1.06 10.82 17.47
N MET A 125 -0.01 10.53 16.68
CA MET A 125 1.27 10.06 17.19
C MET A 125 2.03 11.17 17.91
N GLU A 126 2.03 12.38 17.36
CA GLU A 126 2.66 13.56 17.97
C GLU A 126 2.07 13.91 19.33
N PHE A 127 0.75 13.80 19.49
CA PHE A 127 0.07 14.07 20.77
C PHE A 127 0.04 12.89 21.74
N HIS A 128 0.64 11.74 21.37
CA HIS A 128 0.63 10.50 22.17
C HIS A 128 -0.79 9.96 22.48
N ASP A 129 -1.75 10.22 21.61
CA ASP A 129 -3.18 9.95 21.83
C ASP A 129 -3.65 8.60 21.25
N PHE A 130 -2.73 7.76 20.77
CA PHE A 130 -3.08 6.51 20.07
C PHE A 130 -4.05 5.60 20.86
N ASP A 131 -3.72 5.26 22.11
CA ASP A 131 -4.53 4.34 22.90
C ASP A 131 -5.89 4.95 23.29
N GLU A 132 -5.94 6.27 23.50
CA GLU A 132 -7.18 6.99 23.79
C GLU A 132 -8.10 6.99 22.57
N GLN A 133 -7.61 7.44 21.41
CA GLN A 133 -8.37 7.48 20.16
C GLN A 133 -8.86 6.09 19.76
N LEU A 134 -8.00 5.07 19.88
CA LEU A 134 -8.37 3.68 19.62
C LEU A 134 -9.50 3.24 20.56
N ASN A 135 -9.45 3.58 21.85
CA ASN A 135 -10.53 3.29 22.79
C ASN A 135 -11.83 4.02 22.44
N GLN A 136 -11.78 5.29 22.04
CA GLN A 136 -12.96 6.06 21.63
C GLN A 136 -13.60 5.54 20.34
N SER A 137 -12.86 4.79 19.51
CA SER A 137 -13.38 4.15 18.30
C SER A 137 -14.13 2.84 18.58
N LYS A 138 -13.94 2.21 19.75
CA LYS A 138 -14.52 0.89 20.05
C LYS A 138 -16.05 0.92 19.99
N GLY A 139 -16.62 -0.03 19.26
CA GLY A 139 -18.06 -0.19 19.10
C GLY A 139 -18.70 0.76 18.07
N LYS A 140 -17.93 1.68 17.46
CA LYS A 140 -18.41 2.51 16.36
C LYS A 140 -18.28 1.75 15.05
N HIS A 141 -19.31 1.80 14.22
CA HIS A 141 -19.26 1.26 12.87
C HIS A 141 -18.45 2.18 11.96
N TYR A 142 -17.68 1.58 11.05
CA TYR A 142 -16.99 2.32 9.99
C TYR A 142 -18.00 2.84 8.97
N TYR A 143 -17.94 4.13 8.66
CA TYR A 143 -18.64 4.71 7.50
C TYR A 143 -17.80 4.46 6.24
N ILE A 144 -18.15 3.45 5.45
CA ILE A 144 -17.39 3.10 4.24
C ILE A 144 -17.99 3.84 3.03
N PRO A 145 -17.33 4.89 2.48
CA PRO A 145 -17.82 5.59 1.30
C PRO A 145 -17.64 4.73 0.04
N GLU A 146 -18.37 5.05 -1.01
CA GLU A 146 -18.10 4.49 -2.35
C GLU A 146 -16.66 4.77 -2.78
N LYS A 147 -16.06 3.86 -3.55
CA LYS A 147 -14.63 3.93 -3.95
C LYS A 147 -14.20 5.30 -4.46
N LYS A 148 -15.00 5.91 -5.34
CA LYS A 148 -14.69 7.22 -5.92
C LYS A 148 -14.68 8.34 -4.86
N GLU A 149 -15.53 8.24 -3.86
CA GLU A 149 -15.62 9.19 -2.76
C GLU A 149 -14.47 9.00 -1.78
N LEU A 150 -14.22 7.74 -1.38
CA LEU A 150 -13.12 7.38 -0.48
C LEU A 150 -11.78 7.92 -0.99
N LEU A 151 -11.47 7.73 -2.27
CA LEU A 151 -10.17 8.14 -2.83
C LEU A 151 -9.96 9.68 -2.87
N LYS A 152 -11.00 10.49 -2.68
CA LYS A 152 -10.82 11.95 -2.54
C LYS A 152 -10.13 12.32 -1.23
N TYR A 153 -10.32 11.52 -0.18
CA TYR A 153 -9.63 11.69 1.10
C TYR A 153 -8.12 11.47 1.00
N LYS A 154 -7.58 11.09 -0.17
CA LYS A 154 -6.13 11.15 -0.39
C LYS A 154 -5.59 12.59 -0.22
N ASP A 155 -6.39 13.59 -0.59
CA ASP A 155 -6.12 14.98 -0.22
C ASP A 155 -6.52 15.17 1.25
N GLU A 156 -5.55 15.52 2.11
CA GLU A 156 -5.78 15.71 3.55
C GLU A 156 -6.79 16.83 3.86
N LEU A 157 -6.89 17.82 2.96
CA LEU A 157 -7.77 18.98 3.13
C LEU A 157 -9.18 18.71 2.62
N TYR A 158 -9.41 17.53 2.03
CA TYR A 158 -10.70 17.14 1.55
C TYR A 158 -11.68 16.89 2.72
N PHE A 159 -12.88 17.42 2.58
CA PHE A 159 -14.02 17.03 3.41
C PHE A 159 -15.26 16.83 2.53
N GLU A 160 -16.06 15.83 2.87
CA GLU A 160 -17.28 15.51 2.13
C GLU A 160 -18.41 16.50 2.48
N VAL A 161 -18.99 17.12 1.45
CA VAL A 161 -20.19 17.96 1.60
C VAL A 161 -21.43 17.09 1.56
N THR A 162 -21.81 16.58 2.73
CA THR A 162 -22.98 15.71 2.89
C THR A 162 -24.30 16.50 2.95
N LYS A 163 -25.43 15.80 2.84
CA LYS A 163 -26.75 16.40 3.08
C LYS A 163 -26.87 16.94 4.51
N GLN A 164 -26.27 16.24 5.48
CA GLN A 164 -26.23 16.62 6.89
C GLN A 164 -25.39 17.87 7.11
N TYR A 165 -24.26 18.01 6.42
CA TYR A 165 -23.45 19.23 6.43
C TYR A 165 -24.26 20.43 5.95
N ASN A 166 -24.96 20.31 4.80
CA ASN A 166 -25.79 21.40 4.29
C ASN A 166 -26.93 21.73 5.25
N ALA A 167 -27.61 20.73 5.82
CA ALA A 167 -28.67 20.97 6.80
C ALA A 167 -28.15 21.72 8.04
N LEU A 168 -26.96 21.38 8.55
CA LEU A 168 -26.35 22.09 9.68
C LEU A 168 -25.95 23.52 9.28
N LYS A 169 -25.33 23.69 8.11
CA LYS A 169 -24.93 24.98 7.57
C LYS A 169 -26.13 25.92 7.43
N ASP A 170 -27.22 25.44 6.86
CA ASP A 170 -28.44 26.21 6.63
C ASP A 170 -29.08 26.59 7.98
N TYR A 171 -29.17 25.64 8.92
CA TYR A 171 -29.66 25.91 10.28
C TYR A 171 -28.85 27.01 10.99
N ILE A 172 -27.52 26.94 10.92
CA ILE A 172 -26.62 27.95 11.51
C ILE A 172 -26.85 29.31 10.84
N ALA A 173 -26.94 29.37 9.51
CA ALA A 173 -27.15 30.63 8.78
C ALA A 173 -28.50 31.30 9.07
N GLU A 174 -29.51 30.53 9.45
CA GLU A 174 -30.84 31.03 9.80
C GLU A 174 -31.00 31.43 11.28
N ASN A 175 -30.13 30.93 12.17
CA ASN A 175 -30.30 31.05 13.63
C ASN A 175 -29.13 31.72 14.39
N LEU A 176 -28.12 32.23 13.67
CA LEU A 176 -27.02 33.07 14.20
C LEU A 176 -27.08 34.47 13.57
#